data_AF-A0A9D1VAF5-F1
#
_entry.id   AF-A0A9D1VAF5-F1
#
_cell.length_a   1.000
_cell.length_b   1.000
_cell.length_c   1.000
_cell.angle_alpha   90.00
_cell.angle_beta   90.00
_cell.angle_gamma   90.00
#
_symmetry.space_group_name_H-M   'P 1'
#
loop_
_entity.id
_entity.type
_entity.pdbx_description
1 polymer ?
#
loop_
_entity_poly.entity_id
_entity_poly.type
_entity_poly.pdbx_seq_one_letter_code
_entity_poly.pdbx_strand_id
1 'polypeptide(L)'
;MKKRLFLTISALCVAGLAQAAPDLTASDVSEDALRKVATERQKASIDEYHKARQRAEKRRDDEAKEVREITRRNDEGLKDTILKDHLNSMLPPCERERRAPREPKNYRVYE
;
A
#
# COMPACT_ATOMS: atom_id res chain seq x y z
N MET A 1 12.12 42.43 49.49
CA MET A 1 11.24 42.84 48.37
C MET A 1 9.93 42.07 48.54
N LYS A 2 8.82 42.63 49.07
CA LYS A 2 7.77 43.43 48.39
C LYS A 2 7.45 42.80 47.02
N LYS A 3 6.29 42.20 46.71
CA LYS A 3 4.85 42.57 46.87
C LYS A 3 4.02 41.23 46.87
N ARG A 4 2.95 40.96 47.65
CA ARG A 4 1.55 41.49 47.62
C ARG A 4 1.01 41.58 46.17
N LEU A 5 -0.21 41.24 45.75
CA LEU A 5 -1.52 40.94 46.36
C LEU A 5 -2.45 40.54 45.15
N PHE A 6 -3.30 39.53 45.31
CA PHE A 6 -4.73 39.48 44.96
C PHE A 6 -5.29 39.42 43.51
N LEU A 7 -6.39 38.65 43.46
CA LEU A 7 -7.65 38.82 42.73
C LEU A 7 -7.88 38.04 41.42
N THR A 8 -8.73 37.00 41.55
CA THR A 8 -9.95 36.70 40.77
C THR A 8 -9.94 37.03 39.28
N ILE A 9 -10.32 36.12 38.39
CA ILE A 9 -11.73 35.76 38.15
C ILE A 9 -11.77 34.36 37.52
N SER A 10 -12.54 33.45 38.14
CA SER A 10 -13.14 32.30 37.47
C SER A 10 -14.06 32.82 36.37
N ALA A 11 -13.55 32.96 35.15
CA ALA A 11 -14.38 33.13 33.96
C ALA A 11 -14.77 31.74 33.48
N LEU A 12 -15.91 31.30 34.01
CA LEU A 12 -16.72 30.23 33.49
C LEU A 12 -17.07 30.54 32.03
N CYS A 13 -16.32 30.00 31.06
CA CYS A 13 -16.73 29.93 29.66
C CYS A 13 -17.02 28.47 29.29
N VAL A 14 -17.97 27.85 30.00
CA VAL A 14 -18.79 26.79 29.42
C VAL A 14 -20.08 27.46 28.99
N ALA A 15 -20.04 28.16 27.86
CA ALA A 15 -21.22 28.46 27.09
C ALA A 15 -21.17 27.51 25.90
N GLY A 16 -22.08 26.54 25.91
CA GLY A 16 -22.17 25.49 24.91
C GLY A 16 -22.19 26.06 23.51
N LEU A 17 -21.12 25.79 22.76
CA LEU A 17 -21.28 25.50 21.35
C LEU A 17 -21.72 24.04 21.31
N ALA A 18 -23.03 23.81 21.43
CA ALA A 18 -23.63 22.84 20.54
C ALA A 18 -23.43 23.39 19.13
N GLN A 19 -22.19 23.34 18.62
CA GLN A 19 -21.98 23.27 17.19
C GLN A 19 -22.64 21.95 16.84
N ALA A 20 -23.88 22.04 16.38
CA ALA A 20 -24.40 21.02 15.49
C ALA A 20 -23.24 20.68 14.56
N ALA A 21 -22.76 19.44 14.61
CA ALA A 21 -21.73 18.99 13.70
C ALA A 21 -22.23 19.43 12.31
N PRO A 22 -21.46 20.22 11.55
CA PRO A 22 -21.94 20.70 10.27
C PRO A 22 -22.36 19.46 9.48
N ASP A 23 -23.56 19.51 8.93
CA ASP A 23 -24.12 18.42 8.13
C ASP A 23 -23.35 18.43 6.80
N LEU A 24 -22.13 17.88 6.84
CA LEU A 24 -21.18 17.90 5.74
C LEU A 24 -21.56 16.79 4.79
N THR A 25 -21.99 17.17 3.59
CA THR A 25 -22.17 16.22 2.51
C THR A 25 -20.82 15.89 1.87
N ALA A 26 -20.71 14.72 1.24
CA ALA A 26 -19.46 14.33 0.56
C ALA A 26 -19.01 15.34 -0.52
N SER A 27 -19.94 16.12 -1.08
CA SER A 27 -19.68 17.22 -2.00
C SER A 27 -18.99 18.42 -1.34
N ASP A 28 -19.29 18.71 -0.07
CA ASP A 28 -18.71 19.85 0.67
C ASP A 28 -17.25 19.59 1.07
N VAL A 29 -16.86 18.31 1.16
CA VAL A 29 -15.49 17.85 1.45
C VAL A 29 -14.77 17.37 0.17
N SER A 30 -15.33 17.65 -1.00
CA SER A 30 -14.66 17.36 -2.26
C SER A 30 -13.35 18.14 -2.36
N GLU A 31 -12.33 17.56 -2.99
CA GLU A 31 -11.03 18.20 -3.11
C GLU A 31 -11.12 19.56 -3.82
N ASP A 32 -12.02 19.68 -4.81
CA ASP A 32 -12.27 20.93 -5.53
C ASP A 32 -12.88 22.00 -4.62
N ALA A 33 -13.76 21.63 -3.68
CA ALA A 33 -14.29 22.54 -2.68
C ALA A 33 -13.20 22.97 -1.69
N LEU A 34 -12.38 22.02 -1.24
CA LEU A 34 -11.26 22.28 -0.33
C LEU A 34 -10.20 23.19 -0.96
N ARG A 35 -9.85 23.00 -2.23
CA ARG A 35 -8.88 23.84 -2.95
C ARG A 35 -9.35 25.28 -3.15
N LYS A 36 -10.65 25.52 -3.31
CA LYS A 36 -11.21 26.87 -3.50
C LYS A 36 -11.09 27.75 -2.25
N VAL A 37 -11.15 27.15 -1.07
CA VAL A 37 -11.12 27.84 0.22
C VAL A 37 -9.75 27.74 0.90
N ALA A 38 -8.90 26.81 0.46
CA ALA A 38 -7.56 26.57 1.01
C ALA A 38 -6.59 27.73 0.73
N THR A 39 -5.74 28.01 1.72
CA THR A 39 -4.54 28.84 1.56
C THR A 39 -3.52 28.19 0.64
N GLU A 40 -2.60 28.97 0.08
CA GLU A 40 -1.53 28.45 -0.80
C GLU A 40 -0.69 27.34 -0.13
N ARG A 41 -0.45 27.45 1.17
CA ARG A 41 0.24 26.41 1.95
C ARG A 41 -0.58 25.11 2.03
N GLN A 42 -1.89 25.20 2.18
CA GLN A 42 -2.78 24.03 2.22
C GLN A 42 -2.91 23.38 0.84
N LYS A 43 -2.98 24.17 -0.25
CA LYS A 43 -2.94 23.65 -1.62
C LYS A 43 -1.66 22.87 -1.90
N ALA A 44 -0.50 23.42 -1.51
CA ALA A 44 0.78 22.73 -1.65
C ALA A 44 0.82 21.39 -0.88
N SER A 45 0.19 21.33 0.30
CA SER A 45 0.07 20.09 1.08
C SER A 45 -0.82 19.05 0.38
N ILE A 46 -1.92 19.46 -0.25
CA ILE A 46 -2.79 18.58 -1.06
C ILE A 46 -2.02 18.04 -2.28
N ASP A 47 -1.25 18.88 -2.97
CA ASP A 47 -0.42 18.47 -4.10
C ASP A 47 0.67 17.46 -3.69
N GLU A 48 1.28 17.64 -2.52
CA GLU A 48 2.25 16.70 -1.97
C GLU A 48 1.60 15.35 -1.65
N TYR A 49 0.41 15.36 -1.05
CA TYR A 49 -0.38 14.16 -0.81
C TYR A 49 -0.66 13.40 -2.12
N HIS A 50 -1.05 14.08 -3.19
CA HIS A 50 -1.26 13.45 -4.50
C HIS A 50 -0.01 12.82 -5.08
N LYS A 51 1.12 13.53 -5.01
CA LYS A 51 2.40 12.99 -5.46
C LYS A 51 2.78 11.75 -4.65
N ALA A 52 2.57 11.77 -3.34
CA ALA A 52 2.81 10.61 -2.48
C ALA A 52 1.89 9.43 -2.85
N ARG A 53 0.60 9.70 -3.08
CA ARG A 53 -0.37 8.69 -3.51
C ARG A 53 -0.01 8.06 -4.85
N GLN A 54 0.32 8.87 -5.86
CA GLN A 54 0.75 8.38 -7.17
C GLN A 54 2.01 7.53 -7.08
N ARG A 55 2.99 7.93 -6.26
CA ARG A 55 4.20 7.13 -6.02
C ARG A 55 3.86 5.79 -5.37
N ALA A 56 2.94 5.78 -4.40
CA ALA A 56 2.50 4.55 -3.74
C ALA A 56 1.74 3.63 -4.70
N GLU A 57 0.82 4.17 -5.51
CA GLU A 57 0.11 3.43 -6.56
C GLU A 57 1.09 2.81 -7.56
N LYS A 58 2.06 3.60 -8.06
CA LYS A 58 3.08 3.10 -8.97
C LYS A 58 3.91 1.96 -8.35
N ARG A 59 4.32 2.07 -7.08
CA ARG A 59 5.04 0.99 -6.39
C ARG A 59 4.22 -0.28 -6.32
N ARG A 60 2.93 -0.18 -5.97
CA ARG A 60 2.02 -1.35 -5.94
C ARG A 60 1.89 -1.99 -7.32
N ASP A 61 1.80 -1.19 -8.38
CA ASP A 61 1.72 -1.70 -9.74
C ASP A 61 3.01 -2.40 -10.18
N ASP A 62 4.16 -1.85 -9.82
CA ASP A 62 5.47 -2.43 -10.14
C ASP A 62 5.70 -3.73 -9.34
N GLU A 63 5.34 -3.77 -8.06
CA GLU A 63 5.33 -4.99 -7.24
C GLU A 63 4.39 -6.05 -7.83
N ALA A 64 3.18 -5.66 -8.23
CA ALA A 64 2.22 -6.58 -8.84
C ALA A 64 2.73 -7.16 -10.18
N LYS A 65 3.48 -6.37 -10.97
CA LYS A 65 4.14 -6.87 -12.19
C LYS A 65 5.25 -7.86 -11.85
N GLU A 66 6.09 -7.56 -10.86
CA GLU A 66 7.15 -8.48 -10.43
C GLU A 66 6.56 -9.81 -9.96
N VAL A 67 5.47 -9.77 -9.18
CA VAL A 67 4.73 -10.97 -8.76
C VAL A 67 4.23 -11.78 -9.94
N ARG A 68 3.55 -11.13 -10.90
CA ARG A 68 3.07 -11.84 -12.09
C ARG A 68 4.20 -12.49 -12.88
N GLU A 69 5.34 -11.82 -13.00
CA GLU A 69 6.48 -12.35 -13.73
C GLU A 69 7.10 -13.55 -13.01
N ILE A 70 7.25 -13.47 -11.69
CA ILE A 70 7.73 -14.57 -10.86
C ILE A 70 6.78 -15.77 -10.95
N THR A 71 5.48 -15.55 -10.79
CA THR A 71 4.46 -16.61 -10.92
C THR A 71 4.54 -17.27 -12.29
N ARG A 72 4.63 -16.48 -13.37
CA ARG A 72 4.75 -17.01 -14.72
C ARG A 72 6.00 -17.89 -14.88
N ARG A 73 7.17 -17.42 -14.43
CA ARG A 73 8.42 -18.20 -14.49
C ARG A 73 8.31 -19.49 -13.69
N ASN A 74 7.72 -19.44 -12.50
CA ASN A 74 7.50 -20.62 -11.65
C ASN A 74 6.58 -21.65 -12.34
N ASP A 75 5.50 -21.19 -12.97
CA ASP A 75 4.56 -22.06 -13.69
C ASP A 75 5.20 -22.70 -14.92
N GLU A 76 5.99 -21.95 -15.68
CA GLU A 76 6.76 -22.46 -16.82
C GLU A 76 7.78 -23.52 -16.36
N GLY A 77 8.60 -23.22 -15.35
CA GLY A 77 9.55 -24.18 -14.79
C GLY A 77 8.89 -25.41 -14.18
N LEU A 78 7.71 -25.26 -13.58
CA LEU A 78 6.90 -26.37 -13.07
C LEU A 78 6.43 -27.29 -14.19
N LYS A 79 5.89 -26.73 -15.29
CA LYS A 79 5.43 -27.51 -16.45
C LYS A 79 6.56 -28.33 -17.06
N ASP A 80 7.73 -27.73 -17.25
CA ASP A 80 8.89 -28.44 -17.79
C ASP A 80 9.34 -29.58 -16.88
N THR A 81 9.31 -29.36 -15.56
CA THR A 81 9.65 -30.41 -14.59
C THR A 81 8.65 -31.55 -14.64
N ILE A 82 7.35 -31.24 -14.68
CA ILE A 82 6.29 -32.26 -14.78
C ILE A 82 6.45 -33.08 -16.06
N LEU A 83 6.74 -32.41 -17.19
CA LEU A 83 6.92 -33.10 -18.47
C LEU A 83 8.14 -34.03 -18.41
N LYS A 84 9.28 -33.57 -17.88
CA LYS A 84 10.47 -34.41 -17.69
C LYS A 84 10.20 -35.61 -16.78
N ASP A 85 9.54 -35.38 -15.63
CA ASP A 85 9.17 -36.44 -14.69
C ASP A 85 8.23 -37.46 -15.35
N HIS A 86 7.26 -36.99 -16.14
CA HIS A 86 6.34 -37.86 -16.87
C HIS A 86 7.06 -38.72 -17.91
N LEU A 87 7.89 -38.13 -18.76
CA LEU A 87 8.67 -38.86 -19.76
C LEU A 87 9.60 -39.89 -19.10
N ASN A 88 10.26 -39.50 -18.01
CA ASN A 88 11.13 -40.41 -17.25
C ASN A 88 10.34 -41.57 -16.62
N SER A 89 9.09 -41.34 -16.18
CA SER A 89 8.24 -42.41 -15.64
C SER A 89 7.83 -43.46 -16.69
N MET A 90 7.79 -43.08 -17.97
CA MET A 90 7.48 -43.98 -19.09
C MET A 90 8.64 -44.92 -19.43
N LEU A 91 9.86 -44.59 -19.00
CA LEU A 91 11.02 -45.46 -19.18
C LEU A 91 10.99 -46.66 -18.21
N PRO A 92 11.55 -47.81 -18.61
CA PRO A 92 11.77 -48.94 -17.72
C PRO A 92 12.57 -48.52 -16.47
N PRO A 93 12.33 -49.10 -15.28
CA PRO A 93 12.97 -48.67 -14.04
C PRO A 93 14.50 -48.58 -14.07
N CYS A 94 15.17 -49.41 -14.89
CA CYS A 94 16.62 -49.41 -15.06
C CYS A 94 17.17 -48.26 -15.91
N GLU A 95 16.32 -47.62 -16.73
CA GLU A 95 16.68 -46.52 -17.63
C GLU A 95 16.23 -45.16 -17.09
N ARG A 96 15.50 -45.14 -15.97
CA ARG A 96 15.02 -43.89 -15.36
C ARG A 96 16.17 -43.08 -14.81
N GLU A 97 16.23 -41.82 -15.20
CA GLU A 97 17.12 -40.85 -14.57
C GLU A 97 16.68 -40.58 -13.13
N ARG A 98 17.65 -40.33 -12.24
CA ARG A 98 17.33 -39.89 -10.88
C ARG A 98 16.73 -38.49 -10.93
N ARG A 99 15.67 -38.27 -10.17
CA ARG A 99 15.02 -36.95 -10.09
C ARG A 99 16.01 -35.93 -9.53
N ALA A 100 16.40 -34.97 -10.37
CA ALA A 100 17.17 -33.81 -9.93
C ALA A 100 16.24 -32.74 -9.33
N PRO A 101 16.73 -31.91 -8.39
CA PRO A 101 16.03 -30.70 -7.99
C PRO A 101 15.75 -29.81 -9.20
N ARG A 102 14.69 -29.00 -9.12
CA ARG A 102 14.42 -27.99 -10.16
C ARG A 102 15.60 -27.03 -10.26
N GLU A 103 15.91 -26.58 -11.48
CA GLU A 103 16.97 -25.60 -11.67
C GLU A 103 16.58 -24.26 -11.01
N PRO A 104 17.44 -23.64 -10.20
CA PRO A 104 17.14 -22.39 -9.51
C PRO A 104 16.82 -21.21 -10.43
N LYS A 105 17.18 -21.32 -11.71
CA LYS A 105 16.86 -20.31 -12.74
C LYS A 105 15.40 -20.38 -13.19
N ASN A 106 14.74 -21.52 -12.97
CA ASN A 106 13.39 -21.81 -13.46
C ASN A 106 12.32 -21.56 -12.39
N TYR A 107 12.69 -21.13 -11.19
CA TYR A 107 11.75 -20.69 -10.18
C TYR A 107 12.39 -19.68 -9.22
N ARG A 108 11.59 -18.72 -8.73
CA ARG A 108 11.98 -17.77 -7.68
C ARG A 108 10.98 -17.89 -6.54
N VAL A 109 11.51 -18.04 -5.33
CA VAL A 109 10.74 -18.00 -4.08
C VAL A 109 10.95 -16.62 -3.48
N TYR A 110 9.88 -15.98 -3.00
CA TYR A 110 10.01 -14.74 -2.23
C TYR A 110 10.79 -15.05 -0.94
N GLU A 111 11.84 -14.28 -0.68
CA GLU A 111 12.49 -14.24 0.64
C GLU A 111 11.64 -13.46 1.64
#